data_AF-A0A6J4T2S9-F1
#
_entry.id   AF-A0A6J4T2S9-F1
#
_cell.length_a   1.000
_cell.length_b   1.000
_cell.length_c   1.000
_cell.angle_alpha   90.00
_cell.angle_beta   90.00
_cell.angle_gamma   90.00
#
_symmetry.space_group_name_H-M   'P 1'
#
loop_
_entity.id
_entity.type
_entity.pdbx_description
1 polymer ?
#
loop_
_entity_poly.entity_id
_entity_poly.type
_entity_poly.pdbx_seq_one_letter_code
_entity_poly.pdbx_strand_id
1 'polypeptide(L)'
;AQLGEQARMHGEQVALGCLLSAAAHASPMLPGLQRLFLDLGLPTQPEDLGLSEAQLVEAIVAAPSMRPERHTILSELDRDSASLAPILDRAFGTAAQPA
;
A
#
# COMPACT_ATOMS: atom_id res chain seq x y z
N ALA A 1 2.58 10.12 -8.99
CA ALA A 1 1.27 9.50 -9.09
C ALA A 1 0.37 10.02 -7.96
N GLN A 2 -0.43 11.04 -8.27
CA GLN A 2 -1.75 11.11 -7.65
C GLN A 2 -2.54 9.94 -8.23
N LEU A 3 -3.24 9.20 -7.38
CA LEU A 3 -4.07 8.05 -7.77
C LEU A 3 -5.38 8.55 -8.45
N GLY A 4 -5.26 9.37 -9.50
CA GLY A 4 -6.41 9.90 -10.25
C GLY A 4 -7.43 10.70 -9.42
N GLU A 5 -8.49 11.13 -10.09
CA GLU A 5 -9.65 11.84 -9.50
C GLU A 5 -10.55 10.92 -8.67
N GLN A 6 -10.34 9.60 -8.78
CA GLN A 6 -11.10 8.55 -8.10
C GLN A 6 -10.52 8.17 -6.73
N ALA A 7 -9.25 8.45 -6.46
CA ALA A 7 -8.70 8.18 -5.13
C ALA A 7 -9.25 9.20 -4.13
N ARG A 8 -9.76 8.66 -3.04
CA ARG A 8 -10.37 9.40 -1.94
C ARG A 8 -9.38 10.35 -1.25
N MET A 9 -9.74 10.92 -0.10
CA MET A 9 -8.99 12.00 0.57
C MET A 9 -7.50 11.65 0.74
N HIS A 10 -6.61 12.66 0.69
CA HIS A 10 -5.15 12.45 0.78
C HIS A 10 -4.75 11.54 1.96
N GLY A 11 -5.37 11.72 3.14
CA GLY A 11 -5.10 10.89 4.31
C GLY A 11 -5.44 9.40 4.13
N GLU A 12 -6.47 9.09 3.36
CA GLU A 12 -6.89 7.72 3.04
C GLU A 12 -5.89 7.06 2.08
N GLN A 13 -5.36 7.82 1.11
CA GLN A 13 -4.26 7.37 0.25
C GLN A 13 -2.97 7.11 1.07
N VAL A 14 -2.67 8.00 2.02
CA VAL A 14 -1.51 7.86 2.93
C VAL A 14 -1.66 6.61 3.82
N ALA A 15 -2.86 6.29 4.29
CA ALA A 15 -3.09 5.07 5.07
C ALA A 15 -2.70 3.81 4.27
N LEU A 16 -3.16 3.69 3.02
CA LEU A 16 -2.80 2.55 2.16
C LEU A 16 -1.30 2.49 1.89
N GLY A 17 -0.68 3.63 1.57
CA GLY A 17 0.76 3.73 1.38
C GLY A 17 1.57 3.37 2.62
N CYS A 18 1.05 3.65 3.82
CA CYS A 18 1.67 3.29 5.08
C CYS A 18 1.68 1.76 5.29
N LEU A 19 0.57 1.07 5.04
CA LEU A 19 0.49 -0.39 5.12
C LEU A 19 1.46 -1.07 4.15
N LEU A 20 1.48 -0.59 2.89
CA LEU A 20 2.42 -1.07 1.88
C LEU A 20 3.88 -0.88 2.31
N SER A 21 4.22 0.33 2.79
CA SER A 21 5.58 0.64 3.22
C SER A 21 6.01 -0.20 4.42
N ALA A 22 5.10 -0.42 5.38
CA ALA A 22 5.34 -1.30 6.52
C ALA A 22 5.56 -2.75 6.09
N ALA A 23 4.78 -3.25 5.13
CA ALA A 23 4.94 -4.59 4.58
C ALA A 23 6.27 -4.76 3.81
N ALA A 24 6.65 -3.77 3.00
CA ALA A 24 7.91 -3.74 2.26
C ALA A 24 9.12 -3.72 3.21
N HIS A 25 9.02 -3.01 4.33
CA HIS A 25 10.03 -3.02 5.39
C HIS A 25 10.01 -4.28 6.26
N ALA A 26 9.09 -5.23 6.03
CA ALA A 26 8.83 -6.37 6.93
C ALA A 26 8.65 -5.92 8.39
N SER A 27 7.99 -4.79 8.59
CA SER A 27 7.84 -4.15 9.89
C SER A 27 6.98 -5.01 10.83
N PRO A 28 7.42 -5.26 12.08
CA PRO A 28 6.61 -5.97 13.08
C PRO A 28 5.38 -5.16 13.51
N MET A 29 5.31 -3.88 13.15
CA MET A 29 4.16 -3.01 13.47
C MET A 29 2.98 -3.21 12.53
N LEU A 30 3.16 -3.89 11.39
CA LEU A 30 2.14 -4.00 10.36
C LEU A 30 0.77 -4.51 10.88
N PRO A 31 0.68 -5.59 11.69
CA PRO A 31 -0.61 -6.04 12.22
C PRO A 31 -1.28 -4.99 13.11
N GLY A 32 -0.49 -4.24 13.89
CA GLY A 32 -0.98 -3.15 14.72
C GLY A 32 -1.50 -1.97 13.91
N LEU A 33 -0.83 -1.63 12.80
CA LEU A 33 -1.29 -0.59 11.87
C LEU A 33 -2.57 -0.99 11.16
N GLN A 34 -2.67 -2.23 10.66
CA GLN A 34 -3.90 -2.75 10.04
C GLN A 34 -5.08 -2.68 11.00
N ARG A 35 -4.88 -3.12 12.26
CA ARG A 35 -5.92 -3.06 13.29
C ARG A 35 -6.33 -1.62 13.60
N LEU A 36 -5.36 -0.75 13.82
CA LEU A 36 -5.60 0.66 14.12
C LEU A 36 -6.39 1.36 13.00
N PHE A 37 -6.01 1.12 11.74
CA PHE A 37 -6.67 1.75 10.60
C PHE A 37 -8.11 1.25 10.45
N LEU A 38 -8.34 -0.04 10.65
CA LEU A 38 -9.69 -0.61 10.69
C LEU A 38 -10.54 0.02 11.81
N ASP A 39 -9.99 0.11 13.03
CA ASP A 39 -10.69 0.71 14.18
C ASP A 39 -10.99 2.21 13.97
N LEU A 40 -10.19 2.92 13.18
CA LEU A 40 -10.38 4.33 12.80
C LEU A 40 -11.26 4.53 11.56
N GLY A 41 -11.68 3.46 10.89
CA GLY A 41 -12.44 3.54 9.63
C GLY A 41 -11.62 4.05 8.44
N LEU A 42 -10.30 3.91 8.49
CA LEU A 42 -9.40 4.19 7.36
C LEU A 42 -9.38 3.02 6.38
N PRO A 43 -9.07 3.25 5.09
CA PRO A 43 -8.99 2.17 4.13
C PRO A 43 -7.85 1.21 4.48
N THR A 44 -8.15 -0.08 4.38
CA THR A 44 -7.17 -1.15 4.60
C THR A 44 -6.98 -2.03 3.36
N GLN A 45 -7.82 -1.82 2.35
CA GLN A 45 -7.83 -2.54 1.09
C GLN A 45 -7.82 -1.57 -0.09
N PRO A 46 -7.12 -1.87 -1.21
CA PRO A 46 -7.10 -0.99 -2.38
C PRO A 46 -8.50 -0.65 -2.92
N GLU A 47 -9.44 -1.59 -2.81
CA GLU A 47 -10.82 -1.46 -3.26
C GLU A 47 -11.59 -0.41 -2.44
N ASP A 48 -11.19 -0.15 -1.19
CA ASP A 48 -11.77 0.91 -0.35
C ASP A 48 -11.54 2.31 -0.98
N LEU A 49 -10.48 2.44 -1.78
CA LEU A 49 -10.15 3.64 -2.57
C LEU A 49 -10.62 3.56 -4.03
N GLY A 50 -11.32 2.50 -4.41
CA GLY A 50 -11.73 2.27 -5.81
C GLY A 50 -10.56 1.91 -6.73
N LEU A 51 -9.45 1.40 -6.18
CA LEU A 51 -8.29 0.99 -6.97
C LEU A 51 -8.36 -0.50 -7.29
N SER A 52 -8.15 -0.83 -8.57
CA SER A 52 -7.82 -2.20 -8.96
C SER A 52 -6.38 -2.54 -8.59
N GLU A 53 -6.08 -3.84 -8.45
CA GLU A 53 -4.72 -4.34 -8.23
C GLU A 53 -3.75 -3.83 -9.31
N ALA A 54 -4.17 -3.79 -10.58
CA ALA A 54 -3.35 -3.28 -11.68
C ALA A 54 -2.98 -1.79 -11.50
N GLN A 55 -3.96 -0.96 -11.11
CA GLN A 55 -3.72 0.46 -10.83
C GLN A 55 -2.82 0.67 -9.62
N LEU A 56 -2.96 -0.18 -8.59
CA LEU A 56 -2.09 -0.16 -7.42
C LEU A 56 -0.64 -0.49 -7.81
N VAL A 57 -0.42 -1.57 -8.56
CA VAL A 57 0.91 -1.97 -9.04
C VAL A 57 1.55 -0.86 -9.87
N GLU A 58 0.80 -0.27 -10.81
CA GLU A 58 1.28 0.85 -11.61
C GLU A 58 1.72 2.03 -10.73
N ALA A 59 0.93 2.37 -9.72
CA ALA A 59 1.25 3.46 -8.79
C ALA A 59 2.50 3.18 -7.96
N ILE A 60 2.70 1.93 -7.52
CA ILE A 60 3.89 1.51 -6.76
C ILE A 60 5.13 1.62 -7.64
N VAL A 61 5.09 1.10 -8.87
CA VAL A 61 6.20 1.14 -9.83
C VAL A 61 6.57 2.59 -10.19
N ALA A 62 5.58 3.47 -10.29
CA ALA A 62 5.76 4.89 -10.57
C ALA A 62 6.20 5.72 -9.34
N ALA A 63 6.09 5.20 -8.12
CA ALA A 63 6.32 6.01 -6.92
C ALA A 63 7.74 6.59 -6.78
N PRO A 64 8.83 5.84 -7.06
CA PRO A 64 10.19 6.36 -6.93
C PRO A 64 10.51 7.52 -7.88
N SER A 65 9.86 7.59 -9.04
CA SER A 65 10.11 8.65 -10.03
C SER A 65 9.49 10.00 -9.64
N MET A 66 8.61 10.03 -8.63
CA MET A 66 8.00 11.28 -8.17
C MET A 66 9.01 12.23 -7.52
N ARG A 67 10.01 11.68 -6.84
CA ARG A 67 11.10 12.40 -6.17
C ARG A 67 12.38 11.55 -6.23
N PRO A 68 13.04 11.49 -7.40
CA PRO A 68 14.17 10.60 -7.64
C PRO A 68 15.36 10.86 -6.71
N GLU A 69 15.47 12.07 -6.15
CA GLU A 69 16.47 12.46 -5.17
C GLU A 69 16.24 11.84 -3.77
N ARG A 70 15.06 11.28 -3.51
CA ARG A 70 14.67 10.75 -2.21
C ARG A 70 14.62 9.22 -2.23
N HIS A 71 15.64 8.61 -1.65
CA HIS A 71 15.68 7.16 -1.44
C HIS A 71 14.62 6.70 -0.42
N THR A 72 13.89 5.64 -0.74
CA THR A 72 12.90 4.99 0.12
C THR A 72 12.92 3.48 -0.11
N ILE A 73 12.20 2.69 0.69
CA ILE A 73 12.06 1.25 0.45
C ILE A 73 11.47 0.91 -0.92
N LEU A 74 10.60 1.77 -1.47
CA LEU A 74 10.03 1.59 -2.80
C LEU A 74 11.06 1.77 -3.92
N SER A 75 12.18 2.45 -3.63
CA SER A 75 13.31 2.58 -4.56
C SER A 75 14.08 1.26 -4.72
N GLU A 76 13.96 0.35 -3.75
CA GLU A 76 14.63 -0.95 -3.72
C GLU A 76 13.78 -2.07 -4.34
N LEU A 77 12.48 -1.83 -4.52
CA LEU A 77 11.56 -2.82 -5.08
C LEU A 77 11.83 -3.02 -6.58
N ASP A 78 11.81 -4.27 -7.00
CA ASP A 78 11.81 -4.60 -8.42
C ASP A 78 10.50 -4.10 -9.04
N ARG A 79 10.58 -3.62 -10.28
CA ARG A 79 9.44 -3.10 -11.05
C ARG A 79 8.61 -4.21 -11.67
N ASP A 80 9.03 -5.47 -11.53
CA ASP A 80 8.25 -6.63 -11.96
C ASP A 80 7.07 -6.90 -11.01
N SER A 81 5.88 -7.06 -11.57
CA SER A 81 4.64 -7.29 -10.80
C SER A 81 4.69 -8.58 -9.98
N ALA A 82 5.37 -9.62 -10.48
CA ALA A 82 5.53 -10.89 -9.77
C ALA A 82 6.32 -10.72 -8.46
N SER A 83 7.26 -9.76 -8.40
CA SER A 83 8.05 -9.47 -7.21
C SER A 83 7.27 -8.73 -6.12
N LEU A 84 6.20 -8.01 -6.52
CA LEU A 84 5.36 -7.23 -5.61
C LEU A 84 4.29 -8.08 -4.93
N ALA A 85 3.87 -9.19 -5.55
CA ALA A 85 2.86 -10.11 -5.00
C ALA A 85 3.05 -10.46 -3.51
N PRO A 86 4.22 -10.89 -3.02
CA PRO A 86 4.39 -11.19 -1.59
C PRO A 86 4.27 -9.96 -0.67
N ILE A 87 4.59 -8.76 -1.17
CA ILE A 87 4.44 -7.51 -0.41
C ILE A 87 2.97 -7.12 -0.35
N LEU A 88 2.26 -7.24 -1.47
CA LEU A 88 0.82 -6.98 -1.55
C LEU A 88 0.03 -7.95 -0.68
N ASP A 89 0.37 -9.24 -0.71
CA ASP A 89 -0.24 -10.26 0.17
C ASP A 89 0.03 -9.94 1.65
N ARG A 90 1.23 -9.50 2.00
CA ARG A 90 1.51 -9.09 3.38
C ARG A 90 0.73 -7.83 3.79
N ALA A 91 0.63 -6.84 2.90
CA ALA A 91 -0.01 -5.56 3.19
C ALA A 91 -1.55 -5.66 3.23
N PHE A 92 -2.13 -6.40 2.30
CA PHE A 92 -3.56 -6.40 1.96
C PHE A 92 -4.17 -7.80 1.90
N GLY A 93 -3.36 -8.86 1.93
CA GLY A 93 -3.86 -10.23 1.97
C GLY A 93 -4.81 -10.43 3.14
N THR A 94 -5.80 -11.30 2.94
CA THR A 94 -6.82 -11.54 3.96
C THR A 94 -6.14 -12.28 5.12
N ALA A 95 -5.79 -11.56 6.18
CA ALA A 95 -5.67 -12.20 7.48
C ALA A 95 -7.06 -12.81 7.74
N ALA A 96 -7.14 -14.14 7.76
CA ALA A 96 -8.35 -14.84 8.16
C ALA A 96 -8.86 -14.17 9.44
N GLN A 97 -9.96 -13.43 9.33
CA GLN A 97 -10.55 -12.76 10.47
C GLN A 97 -10.90 -13.87 11.46
N PRO A 98 -10.37 -13.85 12.70
CA PRO A 98 -10.91 -14.75 13.71
C PRO A 98 -12.39 -14.37 13.89
N ALA A 99 -13.24 -15.38 13.78
CA ALA A 99 -14.67 -15.31 14.01
C ALA A 99 -15.02 -14.76 15.40
#